data_AF-A0A7S1IVH3-F1
#
_entry.id   AF-A0A7S1IVH3-F1
#
_cell.length_a   1.000
_cell.length_b   1.000
_cell.length_c   1.000
_cell.angle_alpha   90.00
_cell.angle_beta   90.00
_cell.angle_gamma   90.00
#
_symmetry.space_group_name_H-M   'P 1'
#
loop_
_entity.id
_entity.type
_entity.pdbx_description
1 polymer ?
#
loop_
_entity_poly.entity_id
_entity_poly.type
_entity_poly.pdbx_seq_one_letter_code
_entity_poly.pdbx_strand_id
1 'polypeptide(L)'
;TNLQAWGGRLLALWEASQPHAVDPVTLDTIGVDTLRGVLRPGCPFGTSFPAIDDLLNKAGAGISGDTLTAHPHVDHSSGRLVAFGYKVLAGPGGLSTTFTFYEVDEDFNLLHRVPYTVDGFAFVHDFGFTENYYVFFQNPVDLDMVPVLTGAKGAGQTISYNPRRPTLVHLVPRPEAKPGTEAHVVEVAPGFVFHVANTYEEAMGKEGAVCIVIDAVQTDGLVLWPGKRWGQPGFNYRTDTTPEDLRNTPRSTLHRYTLKPGSSGTATVQQIDRREVEFPHVAGARFGRPHRYTYACASKHKSRISPLQALIKFDMDTGAQDRWVYPADCFVAEPIFAPAKGLGTAGEDDGFL
;
A
#
# COMPACT_ATOMS: atom_id res chain seq x y z
N THR A 1 -9.43 3.07 -7.32
CA THR A 1 -8.10 3.37 -6.78
C THR A 1 -7.02 3.02 -7.77
N ASN A 2 -7.08 1.85 -8.42
CA ASN A 2 -6.12 1.44 -9.47
C ASN A 2 -6.83 0.61 -10.56
N LEU A 3 -6.19 0.46 -11.73
CA LEU A 3 -6.53 -0.48 -12.80
C LEU A 3 -5.33 -1.41 -13.05
N GLN A 4 -5.48 -2.70 -12.77
CA GLN A 4 -4.41 -3.68 -12.98
C GLN A 4 -4.69 -4.55 -14.20
N ALA A 5 -3.77 -4.53 -15.16
CA ALA A 5 -3.74 -5.50 -16.26
C ALA A 5 -2.87 -6.70 -15.87
N TRP A 6 -3.40 -7.91 -16.00
CA TRP A 6 -2.68 -9.15 -15.76
C TRP A 6 -3.38 -10.28 -16.51
N GLY A 7 -2.64 -11.24 -17.09
CA GLY A 7 -3.25 -12.46 -17.63
C GLY A 7 -4.36 -12.25 -18.67
N GLY A 8 -4.25 -11.20 -19.49
CA GLY A 8 -5.28 -10.81 -20.47
C GLY A 8 -6.57 -10.21 -19.86
N ARG A 9 -6.61 -9.97 -18.55
CA ARG A 9 -7.72 -9.32 -17.84
C ARG A 9 -7.33 -7.92 -17.39
N LEU A 10 -8.33 -7.04 -17.27
CA LEU A 10 -8.21 -5.73 -16.65
C LEU A 10 -9.13 -5.65 -15.44
N LEU A 11 -8.57 -5.34 -14.28
CA LEU A 11 -9.28 -5.28 -13.01
C LEU A 11 -9.29 -3.85 -12.45
N ALA A 12 -10.48 -3.30 -12.24
CA ALA A 12 -10.68 -2.07 -11.46
C ALA A 12 -10.68 -2.40 -9.98
N LEU A 13 -9.77 -1.77 -9.24
CA LEU A 13 -9.48 -2.11 -7.84
C LEU A 13 -9.94 -1.01 -6.88
N TRP A 14 -10.56 -1.45 -5.78
CA TRP A 14 -10.90 -0.65 -4.62
C TRP A 14 -10.58 -1.44 -3.36
N GLU A 15 -9.78 -0.85 -2.48
CA GLU A 15 -9.18 -1.52 -1.31
C GLU A 15 -10.18 -2.21 -0.37
N ALA A 16 -11.44 -1.75 -0.33
CA ALA A 16 -12.46 -2.28 0.58
C ALA A 16 -13.50 -3.19 -0.09
N SER A 17 -13.25 -3.69 -1.32
CA SER A 17 -14.08 -4.71 -1.95
C SER A 17 -13.31 -5.72 -2.80
N GLN A 18 -14.06 -6.63 -3.41
CA GLN A 18 -13.63 -7.40 -4.56
C GLN A 18 -13.37 -6.48 -5.76
N PRO A 19 -12.46 -6.85 -6.68
CA PRO A 19 -12.24 -6.11 -7.91
C PRO A 19 -13.45 -6.19 -8.85
N HIS A 20 -13.52 -5.28 -9.82
CA HIS A 20 -14.42 -5.41 -10.96
C HIS A 20 -13.63 -5.71 -12.23
N ALA A 21 -14.04 -6.73 -12.98
CA ALA A 21 -13.52 -6.98 -14.32
C ALA A 21 -14.06 -5.91 -15.28
N VAL A 22 -13.16 -5.45 -16.15
CA VAL A 22 -13.41 -4.42 -17.14
C VAL A 22 -12.89 -4.93 -18.49
N ASP A 23 -13.61 -4.63 -19.57
CA ASP A 23 -13.11 -4.89 -20.92
C ASP A 23 -11.88 -4.00 -21.20
N PRO A 24 -10.71 -4.55 -21.55
CA PRO A 24 -9.48 -3.77 -21.71
C PRO A 24 -9.49 -2.81 -22.92
N VAL A 25 -10.45 -2.96 -23.84
CA VAL A 25 -10.58 -2.14 -25.05
C VAL A 25 -11.69 -1.11 -24.89
N THR A 26 -12.90 -1.54 -24.50
CA THR A 26 -14.07 -0.65 -24.41
C THR A 26 -14.18 0.05 -23.07
N LEU A 27 -13.53 -0.49 -22.03
CA LEU A 27 -13.69 -0.11 -20.64
C LEU A 27 -15.09 -0.35 -20.06
N ASP A 28 -15.90 -1.18 -20.72
CA ASP A 28 -17.20 -1.59 -20.18
C ASP A 28 -16.99 -2.45 -18.93
N THR A 29 -17.79 -2.17 -17.89
CA THR A 29 -17.80 -2.99 -16.67
C THR A 29 -18.42 -4.35 -16.97
N ILE A 30 -17.63 -5.41 -16.83
CA ILE A 30 -18.11 -6.80 -16.95
C ILE A 30 -18.83 -7.21 -15.66
N GLY A 31 -18.29 -6.83 -14.50
CA GLY A 31 -18.91 -7.08 -13.19
C GLY A 31 -17.90 -7.35 -12.09
N VAL A 32 -18.37 -7.74 -10.91
CA VAL A 32 -17.50 -8.16 -9.80
C VAL A 32 -16.71 -9.41 -10.20
N ASP A 33 -15.39 -9.39 -10.02
CA ASP A 33 -14.52 -10.54 -10.25
C ASP A 33 -14.09 -11.15 -8.89
N THR A 34 -14.22 -12.46 -8.77
CA THR A 34 -13.88 -13.21 -7.54
C THR A 34 -12.54 -13.94 -7.64
N LEU A 35 -11.71 -13.60 -8.63
CA LEU A 35 -10.49 -14.31 -9.02
C LEU A 35 -10.76 -15.81 -9.16
N ARG A 36 -11.75 -16.16 -9.99
CA ARG A 36 -12.22 -17.56 -10.19
C ARG A 36 -12.69 -18.24 -8.88
N GLY A 37 -13.34 -17.49 -8.00
CA GLY A 37 -13.88 -18.00 -6.72
C GLY A 37 -12.88 -18.02 -5.56
N VAL A 38 -11.67 -17.48 -5.74
CA VAL A 38 -10.69 -17.30 -4.66
C VAL A 38 -11.19 -16.29 -3.61
N LEU A 39 -11.87 -15.23 -4.06
CA LEU A 39 -12.41 -14.19 -3.18
C LEU A 39 -13.87 -14.47 -2.82
N ARG A 40 -14.17 -14.56 -1.51
CA ARG A 40 -15.54 -14.63 -1.00
C ARG A 40 -16.23 -13.27 -1.17
N PRO A 41 -17.43 -13.20 -1.76
CA PRO A 41 -18.22 -11.98 -1.79
C PRO A 41 -18.64 -11.50 -0.39
N GLY A 42 -18.78 -10.18 -0.21
CA GLY A 42 -19.22 -9.55 1.04
C GLY A 42 -18.28 -8.44 1.51
N CYS A 43 -18.64 -7.78 2.60
CA CYS A 43 -17.82 -6.75 3.22
C CYS A 43 -16.69 -7.38 4.07
N PRO A 44 -15.55 -6.69 4.25
CA PRO A 44 -14.39 -7.21 4.97
C PRO A 44 -14.54 -7.21 6.50
N PHE A 45 -15.76 -7.03 7.03
CA PHE A 45 -16.02 -7.03 8.47
C PHE A 45 -16.67 -8.35 8.87
N GLY A 46 -16.19 -8.94 9.95
CA GLY A 46 -16.67 -10.22 10.44
C GLY A 46 -16.58 -10.36 11.95
N THR A 47 -17.02 -11.50 12.46
CA THR A 47 -16.76 -11.90 13.85
C THR A 47 -15.58 -12.87 13.91
N SER A 48 -14.96 -13.01 15.07
CA SER A 48 -13.97 -14.08 15.30
C SER A 48 -14.60 -15.49 15.36
N PHE A 49 -15.90 -15.63 15.08
CA PHE A 49 -16.66 -16.88 15.17
C PHE A 49 -17.28 -17.24 13.80
N PRO A 50 -16.61 -18.05 12.97
CA PRO A 50 -17.06 -18.36 11.62
C PRO A 50 -18.50 -18.90 11.52
N ALA A 51 -18.94 -19.68 12.51
CA ALA A 51 -20.30 -20.21 12.56
C ALA A 51 -21.37 -19.11 12.70
N ILE A 52 -21.05 -18.02 13.41
CA ILE A 52 -21.93 -16.85 13.53
C ILE A 52 -21.98 -16.11 12.20
N ASP A 53 -20.82 -15.90 11.56
CA ASP A 53 -20.75 -15.24 10.27
C ASP A 53 -21.52 -15.99 9.17
N ASP A 54 -21.44 -17.32 9.16
CA ASP A 54 -22.18 -18.15 8.22
C ASP A 54 -23.69 -18.10 8.47
N LEU A 55 -24.13 -18.04 9.73
CA LEU A 55 -25.54 -17.84 10.07
C LEU A 55 -26.04 -16.47 9.59
N LEU A 56 -25.27 -15.41 9.85
CA LEU A 56 -25.60 -14.05 9.41
C LEU A 56 -25.63 -13.94 7.88
N ASN A 57 -24.70 -14.61 7.20
CA ASN A 57 -24.67 -14.65 5.74
C ASN A 57 -25.85 -15.43 5.14
N LYS A 58 -26.30 -16.52 5.77
CA LYS A 58 -27.56 -17.19 5.36
C LYS A 58 -28.79 -16.28 5.50
N ALA A 59 -28.73 -15.30 6.40
CA ALA A 59 -29.74 -14.26 6.55
C ALA A 59 -29.52 -13.02 5.65
N GLY A 60 -28.51 -13.05 4.76
CA GLY A 60 -28.26 -11.99 3.78
C GLY A 60 -27.36 -10.85 4.27
N ALA A 61 -26.65 -11.00 5.39
CA ALA A 61 -25.81 -9.94 5.93
C ALA A 61 -24.61 -9.56 5.04
N GLY A 62 -24.09 -10.50 4.23
CA GLY A 62 -22.99 -10.25 3.30
C GLY A 62 -21.69 -9.81 3.99
N ILE A 63 -21.34 -10.46 5.09
CA ILE A 63 -20.16 -10.15 5.93
C ILE A 63 -19.04 -11.17 5.75
N SER A 64 -17.84 -10.85 6.23
CA SER A 64 -16.64 -11.69 6.17
C SER A 64 -16.22 -12.06 4.73
N GLY A 65 -16.50 -11.17 3.77
CA GLY A 65 -16.01 -11.24 2.40
C GLY A 65 -14.53 -10.87 2.30
N ASP A 66 -13.88 -11.34 1.25
CA ASP A 66 -12.48 -11.03 0.95
C ASP A 66 -12.39 -9.75 0.10
N THR A 67 -11.38 -8.93 0.38
CA THR A 67 -11.01 -7.78 -0.47
C THR A 67 -9.81 -8.12 -1.34
N LEU A 68 -9.52 -7.24 -2.28
CA LEU A 68 -8.24 -7.22 -2.98
C LEU A 68 -7.66 -5.81 -2.89
N THR A 69 -6.37 -5.73 -2.54
CA THR A 69 -5.63 -4.48 -2.51
C THR A 69 -5.72 -3.76 -3.86
N ALA A 70 -5.72 -2.43 -3.81
CA ALA A 70 -5.58 -1.63 -5.01
C ALA A 70 -4.13 -1.50 -5.49
N HIS A 71 -3.16 -2.02 -4.73
CA HIS A 71 -1.75 -1.99 -5.08
C HIS A 71 -1.20 -3.42 -5.21
N PRO A 72 -1.68 -4.23 -6.17
CA PRO A 72 -1.03 -5.49 -6.47
C PRO A 72 0.27 -5.21 -7.24
N HIS A 73 1.25 -6.11 -7.07
CA HIS A 73 2.58 -5.96 -7.65
C HIS A 73 2.92 -7.17 -8.51
N VAL A 74 3.56 -6.97 -9.65
CA VAL A 74 4.00 -8.06 -10.53
C VAL A 74 5.42 -8.48 -10.16
N ASP A 75 5.59 -9.73 -9.74
CA ASP A 75 6.89 -10.37 -9.62
C ASP A 75 7.31 -10.92 -10.99
N HIS A 76 8.02 -10.09 -11.76
CA HIS A 76 8.50 -10.44 -13.09
C HIS A 76 9.49 -11.60 -13.12
N SER A 77 10.05 -12.00 -11.98
CA SER A 77 11.00 -13.11 -11.94
C SER A 77 10.34 -14.47 -11.78
N SER A 78 9.18 -14.51 -11.14
CA SER A 78 8.36 -15.71 -11.00
C SER A 78 7.16 -15.73 -11.96
N GLY A 79 6.85 -14.60 -12.62
CA GLY A 79 5.70 -14.48 -13.52
C GLY A 79 4.38 -14.50 -12.75
N ARG A 80 4.33 -13.80 -11.61
CA ARG A 80 3.18 -13.83 -10.69
C ARG A 80 2.66 -12.44 -10.38
N LEU A 81 1.34 -12.31 -10.27
CA LEU A 81 0.72 -11.16 -9.63
C LEU A 81 0.62 -11.45 -8.12
N VAL A 82 1.25 -10.60 -7.33
CA VAL A 82 1.26 -10.64 -5.87
C VAL A 82 0.28 -9.60 -5.35
N ALA A 83 -0.67 -10.02 -4.52
CA ALA A 83 -1.67 -9.15 -3.93
C ALA A 83 -1.96 -9.54 -2.50
N PHE A 84 -2.71 -8.71 -1.78
CA PHE A 84 -3.32 -9.12 -0.50
C PHE A 84 -4.78 -8.69 -0.43
N GLY A 85 -5.54 -9.37 0.41
CA GLY A 85 -6.83 -8.92 0.92
C GLY A 85 -6.77 -8.80 2.44
N TYR A 86 -7.75 -8.15 3.04
CA TYR A 86 -7.85 -8.05 4.50
C TYR A 86 -9.26 -8.32 5.01
N LYS A 87 -9.34 -8.76 6.27
CA LYS A 87 -10.57 -8.89 7.04
C LYS A 87 -10.37 -8.33 8.44
N VAL A 88 -11.31 -7.51 8.89
CA VAL A 88 -11.37 -6.99 10.26
C VAL A 88 -12.36 -7.85 11.04
N LEU A 89 -11.88 -8.52 12.07
CA LEU A 89 -12.67 -9.45 12.88
C LEU A 89 -12.89 -8.88 14.27
N ALA A 90 -14.14 -8.89 14.74
CA ALA A 90 -14.50 -8.51 16.10
C ALA A 90 -14.69 -9.75 16.98
N GLY A 91 -14.00 -9.79 18.13
CA GLY A 91 -14.09 -10.89 19.09
C GLY A 91 -13.96 -10.43 20.55
N PRO A 92 -13.96 -11.38 21.51
CA PRO A 92 -13.90 -11.05 22.94
C PRO A 92 -12.64 -10.27 23.36
N GLY A 93 -11.54 -10.41 22.61
CA GLY A 93 -10.28 -9.71 22.83
C GLY A 93 -10.17 -8.34 22.14
N GLY A 94 -11.22 -7.88 21.46
CA GLY A 94 -11.20 -6.66 20.64
C GLY A 94 -11.16 -6.98 19.15
N LEU A 95 -10.65 -6.03 18.36
CA LEU A 95 -10.47 -6.20 16.91
C LEU A 95 -9.16 -6.95 16.61
N SER A 96 -9.17 -7.72 15.54
CA SER A 96 -7.97 -8.20 14.86
C SER A 96 -8.11 -8.01 13.35
N THR A 97 -6.98 -7.97 12.64
CA THR A 97 -6.96 -7.84 11.19
C THR A 97 -6.21 -9.02 10.58
N THR A 98 -6.89 -9.81 9.75
CA THR A 98 -6.26 -10.89 8.98
C THR A 98 -5.98 -10.41 7.58
N PHE A 99 -4.70 -10.32 7.23
CA PHE A 99 -4.24 -10.19 5.85
C PHE A 99 -4.19 -11.57 5.21
N THR A 100 -4.55 -11.67 3.94
CA THR A 100 -4.35 -12.88 3.14
C THR A 100 -3.60 -12.50 1.88
N PHE A 101 -2.36 -12.95 1.75
CA PHE A 101 -1.56 -12.75 0.55
C PHE A 101 -1.91 -13.80 -0.50
N TYR A 102 -2.00 -13.36 -1.75
CA TYR A 102 -2.33 -14.16 -2.91
C TYR A 102 -1.20 -14.02 -3.94
N GLU A 103 -0.72 -15.15 -4.46
CA GLU A 103 0.09 -15.17 -5.69
C GLU A 103 -0.68 -15.94 -6.77
N VAL A 104 -0.90 -15.30 -7.92
CA VAL A 104 -1.61 -15.88 -9.07
C VAL A 104 -0.75 -15.83 -10.34
N ASP A 105 -0.84 -16.85 -11.17
CA ASP A 105 -0.18 -16.89 -12.49
C ASP A 105 -0.96 -16.07 -13.54
N GLU A 106 -0.42 -15.98 -14.77
CA GLU A 106 -1.06 -15.28 -15.90
C GLU A 106 -2.40 -15.91 -16.33
N ASP A 107 -2.69 -17.16 -15.96
CA ASP A 107 -3.99 -17.78 -16.21
C ASP A 107 -5.00 -17.49 -15.08
N PHE A 108 -4.61 -16.73 -14.05
CA PHE A 108 -5.34 -16.51 -12.80
C PHE A 108 -5.59 -17.79 -11.99
N ASN A 109 -4.71 -18.78 -12.10
CA ASN A 109 -4.70 -19.88 -11.14
C ASN A 109 -4.05 -19.40 -9.84
N LEU A 110 -4.69 -19.73 -8.72
CA LEU A 110 -4.14 -19.46 -7.40
C LEU A 110 -2.98 -20.40 -7.13
N LEU A 111 -1.76 -19.85 -7.05
CA LEU A 111 -0.56 -20.60 -6.69
C LEU A 111 -0.41 -20.67 -5.17
N HIS A 112 -0.60 -19.53 -4.51
CA HIS A 112 -0.38 -19.42 -3.07
C HIS A 112 -1.42 -18.54 -2.37
N ARG A 113 -1.78 -18.95 -1.15
CA ARG A 113 -2.67 -18.23 -0.24
C ARG A 113 -2.11 -18.27 1.17
N VAL A 114 -1.63 -17.14 1.67
CA VAL A 114 -0.94 -17.06 2.98
C VAL A 114 -1.71 -16.12 3.91
N PRO A 115 -2.48 -16.65 4.88
CA PRO A 115 -3.11 -15.82 5.90
C PRO A 115 -2.10 -15.40 6.97
N TYR A 116 -2.20 -14.15 7.43
CA TYR A 116 -1.40 -13.59 8.51
C TYR A 116 -2.25 -12.61 9.33
N THR A 117 -2.40 -12.87 10.63
CA THR A 117 -3.26 -12.08 11.52
C THR A 117 -2.42 -11.21 12.44
N VAL A 118 -2.83 -9.95 12.56
CA VAL A 118 -2.29 -8.98 13.51
C VAL A 118 -3.35 -8.56 14.51
N ASP A 119 -2.89 -8.14 15.69
CA ASP A 119 -3.76 -7.60 16.73
C ASP A 119 -4.23 -6.18 16.37
N GLY A 120 -5.49 -5.89 16.70
CA GLY A 120 -6.11 -4.60 16.44
C GLY A 120 -6.58 -4.38 15.00
N PHE A 121 -7.09 -3.18 14.75
CA PHE A 121 -7.34 -2.69 13.40
C PHE A 121 -6.01 -2.26 12.75
N ALA A 122 -5.78 -2.68 11.52
CA ALA A 122 -4.62 -2.28 10.74
C ALA A 122 -5.07 -1.68 9.41
N PHE A 123 -4.81 -0.39 9.20
CA PHE A 123 -4.98 0.25 7.90
C PHE A 123 -3.69 0.19 7.11
N VAL A 124 -3.62 -0.78 6.20
CA VAL A 124 -2.53 -1.00 5.26
C VAL A 124 -3.05 -0.67 3.86
N HIS A 125 -2.57 0.44 3.29
CA HIS A 125 -2.96 0.86 1.95
C HIS A 125 -2.16 0.12 0.87
N ASP A 126 -0.85 0.02 1.06
CA ASP A 126 0.11 -0.60 0.13
C ASP A 126 1.08 -1.53 0.87
N PHE A 127 1.78 -2.37 0.12
CA PHE A 127 2.75 -3.33 0.59
C PHE A 127 3.89 -3.48 -0.43
N GLY A 128 4.97 -4.14 -0.04
CA GLY A 128 5.98 -4.61 -0.98
C GLY A 128 6.26 -6.10 -0.79
N PHE A 129 7.11 -6.65 -1.62
CA PHE A 129 7.65 -7.99 -1.42
C PHE A 129 9.14 -8.01 -1.73
N THR A 130 9.83 -9.03 -1.24
CA THR A 130 11.20 -9.41 -1.65
C THR A 130 11.17 -10.83 -2.20
N GLU A 131 12.34 -11.41 -2.46
CA GLU A 131 12.47 -12.84 -2.73
C GLU A 131 11.85 -13.69 -1.61
N ASN A 132 12.04 -13.31 -0.34
CA ASN A 132 11.66 -14.13 0.81
C ASN A 132 10.48 -13.61 1.63
N TYR A 133 10.07 -12.34 1.48
CA TYR A 133 9.09 -11.73 2.38
C TYR A 133 7.98 -10.98 1.63
N TYR A 134 6.76 -11.03 2.18
CA TYR A 134 5.80 -9.94 2.06
C TYR A 134 6.11 -8.91 3.14
N VAL A 135 6.01 -7.62 2.80
CA VAL A 135 6.42 -6.52 3.67
C VAL A 135 5.33 -5.46 3.72
N PHE A 136 4.84 -5.12 4.91
CA PHE A 136 3.82 -4.08 5.08
C PHE A 136 3.96 -3.34 6.41
N PHE A 137 3.36 -2.14 6.46
CA PHE A 137 3.40 -1.25 7.63
C PHE A 137 2.05 -1.29 8.35
N GLN A 138 2.01 -1.88 9.55
CA GLN A 138 0.88 -1.65 10.46
C GLN A 138 1.01 -0.24 11.05
N ASN A 139 0.36 0.70 10.39
CA ASN A 139 0.29 2.09 10.80
C ASN A 139 -0.46 2.23 12.15
N PRO A 140 -0.07 3.18 13.02
CA PRO A 140 -0.65 3.31 14.36
C PRO A 140 -2.01 4.03 14.29
N VAL A 141 -3.04 3.30 13.85
CA VAL A 141 -4.42 3.77 13.76
C VAL A 141 -5.37 2.92 14.59
N ASP A 142 -6.47 3.53 15.01
CA ASP A 142 -7.56 2.91 15.76
C ASP A 142 -8.88 3.10 15.00
N LEU A 143 -9.80 2.14 15.11
CA LEU A 143 -11.13 2.18 14.47
C LEU A 143 -12.23 2.11 15.54
N ASP A 144 -13.08 3.13 15.60
CA ASP A 144 -14.29 3.10 16.42
C ASP A 144 -15.49 2.58 15.60
N MET A 145 -15.95 1.38 15.93
CA MET A 145 -17.06 0.74 15.22
C MET A 145 -18.44 1.23 15.69
N VAL A 146 -18.57 1.88 16.85
CA VAL A 146 -19.89 2.26 17.40
C VAL A 146 -20.64 3.23 16.48
N PRO A 147 -20.03 4.31 15.95
CA PRO A 147 -20.71 5.22 15.02
C PRO A 147 -20.99 4.57 13.65
N VAL A 148 -20.22 3.57 13.25
CA VAL A 148 -20.40 2.81 12.01
C VAL A 148 -21.63 1.92 12.11
N LEU A 149 -21.74 1.17 13.20
CA LEU A 149 -22.86 0.26 13.47
C LEU A 149 -24.20 0.99 13.65
N THR A 150 -24.18 2.24 14.13
CA THR A 150 -25.39 3.08 14.26
C THR A 150 -25.73 3.83 12.97
N GLY A 151 -24.92 3.72 11.91
CA GLY A 151 -25.10 4.46 10.65
C GLY A 151 -24.85 5.97 10.77
N ALA A 152 -24.31 6.43 11.90
CA ALA A 152 -24.06 7.85 12.16
C ALA A 152 -22.85 8.38 11.37
N LYS A 153 -21.87 7.52 11.09
CA LYS A 153 -20.66 7.84 10.32
C LYS A 153 -20.23 6.66 9.45
N GLY A 154 -19.58 6.95 8.32
CA GLY A 154 -18.87 5.93 7.54
C GLY A 154 -17.60 5.45 8.24
N ALA A 155 -17.14 4.23 7.95
CA ALA A 155 -15.98 3.61 8.60
C ALA A 155 -14.70 4.46 8.49
N GLY A 156 -14.41 5.04 7.33
CA GLY A 156 -13.24 5.93 7.17
C GLY A 156 -13.26 7.19 8.04
N GLN A 157 -14.43 7.59 8.56
CA GLN A 157 -14.58 8.75 9.45
C GLN A 157 -14.35 8.41 10.93
N THR A 158 -14.23 7.12 11.26
CA THR A 158 -13.97 6.64 12.62
C THR A 158 -12.56 6.08 12.79
N ILE A 159 -11.73 6.17 11.75
CA ILE A 159 -10.29 5.91 11.80
C ILE A 159 -9.59 7.11 12.44
N SER A 160 -8.75 6.85 13.45
CA SER A 160 -7.97 7.88 14.14
C SER A 160 -6.49 7.49 14.23
N TYR A 161 -5.60 8.45 14.01
CA TYR A 161 -4.15 8.27 14.15
C TYR A 161 -3.71 8.40 15.60
N ASN A 162 -2.81 7.53 16.05
CA ASN A 162 -2.30 7.49 17.40
C ASN A 162 -0.76 7.68 17.41
N PRO A 163 -0.26 8.93 17.51
CA PRO A 163 1.17 9.22 17.43
C PRO A 163 1.99 8.68 18.60
N ARG A 164 1.35 8.06 19.61
CA ARG A 164 2.02 7.47 20.77
C ARG A 164 2.39 6.00 20.57
N ARG A 165 1.88 5.35 19.51
CA ARG A 165 2.24 3.97 19.17
C ARG A 165 3.27 3.96 18.04
N PRO A 166 4.25 3.04 18.06
CA PRO A 166 5.16 2.86 16.96
C PRO A 166 4.39 2.38 15.71
N THR A 167 5.00 2.60 14.55
CA THR A 167 4.61 1.87 13.33
C THR A 167 5.31 0.52 13.36
N LEU A 168 4.61 -0.55 13.05
CA LEU A 168 5.19 -1.89 13.02
C LEU A 168 5.40 -2.32 11.56
N VAL A 169 6.63 -2.71 11.22
CA VAL A 169 6.93 -3.29 9.90
C VAL A 169 6.92 -4.80 10.01
N HIS A 170 5.99 -5.44 9.31
CA HIS A 170 5.86 -6.89 9.30
C HIS A 170 6.61 -7.47 8.11
N LEU A 171 7.41 -8.49 8.39
CA LEU A 171 8.08 -9.34 7.42
C LEU A 171 7.44 -10.73 7.51
N VAL A 172 6.65 -11.11 6.50
CA VAL A 172 5.93 -12.40 6.46
C VAL A 172 6.57 -13.29 5.42
N PRO A 173 7.07 -14.49 5.76
CA PRO A 173 7.72 -15.36 4.79
C PRO A 173 6.81 -15.70 3.61
N ARG A 174 7.36 -15.59 2.40
CA ARG A 174 6.70 -16.08 1.19
C ARG A 174 6.72 -17.62 1.16
N PRO A 175 5.79 -18.26 0.42
CA PRO A 175 5.74 -19.72 0.30
C PRO A 175 7.04 -20.37 -0.18
N GLU A 176 7.78 -19.68 -1.05
CA GLU A 176 9.04 -20.14 -1.63
C GLU A 176 10.27 -19.47 -0.99
N ALA A 177 10.09 -18.87 0.20
CA ALA A 177 11.20 -18.30 0.95
C ALA A 177 12.26 -19.36 1.28
N LYS A 178 13.51 -18.92 1.42
CA LYS A 178 14.65 -19.76 1.79
C LYS A 178 14.35 -20.53 3.08
N PRO A 179 14.76 -21.81 3.20
CA PRO A 179 14.55 -22.60 4.41
C PRO A 179 15.06 -21.86 5.66
N GLY A 180 14.25 -21.83 6.70
CA GLY A 180 14.57 -21.13 7.95
C GLY A 180 14.21 -19.64 7.97
N THR A 181 13.56 -19.12 6.92
CA THR A 181 12.99 -17.75 6.93
C THR A 181 11.82 -17.69 7.92
N GLU A 182 11.94 -16.87 8.95
CA GLU A 182 10.91 -16.66 9.98
C GLU A 182 10.20 -15.32 9.81
N ALA A 183 8.98 -15.23 10.35
CA ALA A 183 8.27 -13.96 10.41
C ALA A 183 8.91 -13.03 11.44
N HIS A 184 9.00 -11.75 11.11
CA HIS A 184 9.56 -10.73 12.00
C HIS A 184 8.65 -9.50 12.05
N VAL A 185 8.72 -8.80 13.18
CA VAL A 185 8.10 -7.49 13.35
C VAL A 185 9.19 -6.55 13.84
N VAL A 186 9.35 -5.42 13.15
CA VAL A 186 10.33 -4.41 13.49
C VAL A 186 9.60 -3.11 13.81
N GLU A 187 9.82 -2.58 15.00
CA GLU A 187 9.25 -1.30 15.41
C GLU A 187 10.05 -0.13 14.81
N VAL A 188 9.34 0.86 14.27
CA VAL A 188 9.91 2.13 13.85
C VAL A 188 9.17 3.30 14.49
N ALA A 189 9.76 4.49 14.41
CA ALA A 189 9.13 5.71 14.93
C ALA A 189 7.73 5.91 14.34
N PRO A 190 6.79 6.53 15.09
CA PRO A 190 5.43 6.77 14.60
C PRO A 190 5.42 7.53 13.27
N GLY A 191 4.63 7.02 12.33
CA GLY A 191 4.40 7.61 11.01
C GLY A 191 3.26 6.86 10.33
N PHE A 192 2.79 7.37 9.19
CA PHE A 192 1.82 6.65 8.38
C PHE A 192 2.36 6.50 6.95
N VAL A 193 2.58 5.26 6.53
CA VAL A 193 3.04 4.93 5.18
C VAL A 193 1.83 4.65 4.30
N PHE A 194 1.72 5.42 3.22
CA PHE A 194 0.68 5.24 2.19
C PHE A 194 1.18 4.39 1.03
N HIS A 195 2.25 4.82 0.36
CA HIS A 195 2.74 4.20 -0.86
C HIS A 195 4.17 3.68 -0.69
N VAL A 196 4.43 2.49 -1.21
CA VAL A 196 5.73 1.85 -1.25
C VAL A 196 6.30 2.00 -2.66
N ALA A 197 7.49 2.59 -2.77
CA ALA A 197 8.19 2.69 -4.04
C ALA A 197 8.71 1.32 -4.49
N ASN A 198 9.42 0.65 -3.57
CA ASN A 198 10.01 -0.67 -3.79
C ASN A 198 10.50 -1.27 -2.46
N THR A 199 10.64 -2.59 -2.45
CA THR A 199 11.19 -3.35 -1.32
C THR A 199 12.13 -4.42 -1.85
N TYR A 200 13.30 -4.62 -1.23
CA TYR A 200 14.25 -5.64 -1.66
C TYR A 200 15.16 -6.13 -0.54
N GLU A 201 15.82 -7.25 -0.78
CA GLU A 201 16.86 -7.81 0.10
C GLU A 201 18.25 -7.38 -0.37
N GLU A 202 19.10 -6.95 0.56
CA GLU A 202 20.49 -6.57 0.28
C GLU A 202 21.45 -7.28 1.22
N ALA A 203 22.55 -7.80 0.65
CA ALA A 203 23.58 -8.48 1.42
C ALA A 203 24.36 -7.49 2.29
N MET A 204 24.54 -7.86 3.56
CA MET A 204 25.27 -7.10 4.56
C MET A 204 26.60 -7.78 4.90
N GLY A 205 27.70 -7.13 4.54
CA GLY A 205 29.04 -7.58 4.93
C GLY A 205 29.46 -8.91 4.29
N LYS A 206 30.27 -9.70 4.99
CA LYS A 206 30.91 -10.91 4.45
C LYS A 206 30.25 -12.25 4.85
N GLU A 207 29.23 -12.23 5.70
CA GLU A 207 28.70 -13.44 6.35
C GLU A 207 27.27 -13.80 5.92
N GLY A 208 26.83 -13.36 4.74
CA GLY A 208 25.51 -13.73 4.21
C GLY A 208 24.32 -13.17 5.01
N ALA A 209 24.57 -12.26 5.96
CA ALA A 209 23.51 -11.48 6.58
C ALA A 209 22.79 -10.65 5.52
N VAL A 210 21.47 -10.50 5.64
CA VAL A 210 20.64 -9.75 4.70
C VAL A 210 19.90 -8.68 5.48
N CYS A 211 19.80 -7.48 4.92
CA CYS A 211 18.84 -6.46 5.36
C CYS A 211 17.70 -6.34 4.36
N ILE A 212 16.55 -5.88 4.85
CA ILE A 212 15.41 -5.51 4.00
C ILE A 212 15.46 -4.00 3.80
N VAL A 213 15.56 -3.57 2.55
CA VAL A 213 15.49 -2.16 2.17
C VAL A 213 14.10 -1.86 1.64
N ILE A 214 13.47 -0.81 2.15
CA ILE A 214 12.14 -0.36 1.74
C ILE A 214 12.23 1.13 1.44
N ASP A 215 11.88 1.53 0.23
CA ASP A 215 11.67 2.93 -0.10
C ASP A 215 10.17 3.20 -0.09
N ALA A 216 9.71 4.14 0.73
CA ALA A 216 8.29 4.42 0.89
C ALA A 216 8.02 5.89 1.20
N VAL A 217 6.82 6.34 0.84
CA VAL A 217 6.32 7.66 1.20
C VAL A 217 5.64 7.60 2.55
N GLN A 218 6.23 8.29 3.51
CA GLN A 218 5.73 8.40 4.88
C GLN A 218 5.16 9.80 5.13
N THR A 219 3.99 9.84 5.73
CA THR A 219 3.37 11.01 6.34
C THR A 219 3.69 11.08 7.84
N ASP A 220 3.90 12.29 8.37
CA ASP A 220 4.15 12.54 9.79
C ASP A 220 2.89 12.38 10.68
N GLY A 221 1.76 12.06 10.06
CA GLY A 221 0.53 11.60 10.70
C GLY A 221 -0.55 11.33 9.67
N LEU A 222 -1.70 10.84 10.10
CA LEU A 222 -2.85 10.65 9.22
C LEU A 222 -3.97 11.64 9.56
N VAL A 223 -4.34 12.45 8.58
CA VAL A 223 -5.53 13.31 8.64
C VAL A 223 -6.36 13.07 7.38
N LEU A 224 -7.28 12.12 7.45
CA LEU A 224 -8.21 11.81 6.35
C LEU A 224 -9.20 12.95 6.10
N TRP A 225 -9.44 13.79 7.11
CA TRP A 225 -10.47 14.84 7.11
C TRP A 225 -9.91 16.15 7.72
N PRO A 226 -9.09 16.91 6.98
CA PRO A 226 -8.29 18.02 7.53
C PRO A 226 -9.05 19.25 8.03
N GLY A 227 -10.32 19.40 7.68
CA GLY A 227 -11.17 20.45 8.25
C GLY A 227 -12.31 19.88 9.12
N LYS A 228 -12.76 20.66 10.10
CA LYS A 228 -13.82 20.25 11.07
C LYS A 228 -15.14 19.78 10.43
N ARG A 229 -15.39 20.20 9.18
CA ARG A 229 -16.57 19.83 8.38
C ARG A 229 -16.31 18.75 7.34
N TRP A 230 -15.05 18.35 7.12
CA TRP A 230 -14.72 17.31 6.13
C TRP A 230 -15.47 16.01 6.45
N GLY A 231 -16.11 15.44 5.44
CA GLY A 231 -16.95 14.26 5.57
C GLY A 231 -18.32 14.49 6.22
N GLN A 232 -18.66 15.71 6.66
CA GLN A 232 -20.03 16.01 7.12
C GLN A 232 -20.97 16.19 5.92
N PRO A 233 -22.27 15.88 6.08
CA PRO A 233 -23.27 16.13 5.05
C PRO A 233 -23.23 17.59 4.58
N GLY A 234 -23.17 17.79 3.26
CA GLY A 234 -23.13 19.12 2.65
C GLY A 234 -21.75 19.78 2.56
N PHE A 235 -20.69 19.14 3.08
CA PHE A 235 -19.31 19.62 2.86
C PHE A 235 -18.90 19.45 1.39
N ASN A 236 -18.36 20.52 0.80
CA ASN A 236 -17.79 20.51 -0.54
C ASN A 236 -16.32 20.91 -0.50
N TYR A 237 -15.42 19.96 -0.78
CA TYR A 237 -13.98 20.19 -0.71
C TYR A 237 -13.49 21.33 -1.62
N ARG A 238 -14.23 21.69 -2.67
CA ARG A 238 -13.84 22.80 -3.57
C ARG A 238 -14.12 24.17 -2.96
N THR A 239 -15.19 24.30 -2.18
CA THR A 239 -15.66 25.60 -1.65
C THR A 239 -15.34 25.78 -0.17
N ASP A 240 -15.23 24.67 0.56
CA ASP A 240 -15.18 24.68 2.02
C ASP A 240 -13.78 24.36 2.56
N THR A 241 -12.84 23.94 1.69
CA THR A 241 -11.43 23.76 2.07
C THR A 241 -10.75 25.11 2.15
N THR A 242 -10.26 25.43 3.34
CA THR A 242 -9.53 26.68 3.56
C THR A 242 -8.03 26.48 3.32
N PRO A 243 -7.28 27.55 3.02
CA PRO A 243 -5.81 27.49 3.01
C PRO A 243 -5.20 27.04 4.36
N GLU A 244 -5.92 27.19 5.48
CA GLU A 244 -5.48 26.73 6.79
C GLU A 244 -5.58 25.21 6.92
N ASP A 245 -6.66 24.60 6.44
CA ASP A 245 -6.82 23.14 6.42
C ASP A 245 -5.66 22.47 5.64
N LEU A 246 -5.26 23.06 4.51
CA LEU A 246 -4.13 22.60 3.71
C LEU A 246 -2.79 22.74 4.44
N ARG A 247 -2.59 23.83 5.19
CA ARG A 247 -1.34 24.02 5.98
C ARG A 247 -1.22 23.05 7.15
N ASN A 248 -2.35 22.56 7.66
CA ASN A 248 -2.41 21.62 8.78
C ASN A 248 -2.43 20.15 8.32
N THR A 249 -2.37 19.88 7.01
CA THR A 249 -2.29 18.52 6.48
C THR A 249 -0.91 17.94 6.79
N PRO A 250 -0.80 16.66 7.23
CA PRO A 250 0.47 15.97 7.37
C PRO A 250 1.26 15.98 6.06
N ARG A 251 2.59 15.99 6.16
CA ARG A 251 3.47 16.02 4.98
C ARG A 251 3.94 14.62 4.61
N SER A 252 3.68 14.23 3.37
CA SER A 252 4.26 13.05 2.73
C SER A 252 5.71 13.30 2.29
N THR A 253 6.66 12.49 2.73
CA THR A 253 8.09 12.58 2.35
C THR A 253 8.63 11.21 1.99
N LEU A 254 9.66 11.12 1.13
CA LEU A 254 10.30 9.84 0.78
C LEU A 254 11.28 9.43 1.87
N HIS A 255 11.17 8.19 2.34
CA HIS A 255 12.07 7.58 3.32
C HIS A 255 12.60 6.25 2.81
N ARG A 256 13.84 5.93 3.20
CA ARG A 256 14.44 4.61 3.08
C ARG A 256 14.52 3.96 4.45
N TYR A 257 13.90 2.81 4.61
CA TYR A 257 14.00 1.95 5.78
C TYR A 257 15.00 0.85 5.46
N THR A 258 15.96 0.63 6.37
CA THR A 258 16.88 -0.50 6.32
C THR A 258 16.68 -1.33 7.57
N LEU A 259 16.04 -2.49 7.40
CA LEU A 259 15.66 -3.38 8.48
C LEU A 259 16.62 -4.56 8.56
N LYS A 260 17.04 -4.91 9.77
CA LYS A 260 17.79 -6.13 10.06
C LYS A 260 16.86 -7.09 10.80
N PRO A 261 16.36 -8.16 10.15
CA PRO A 261 15.52 -9.14 10.80
C PRO A 261 16.30 -9.88 11.89
N GLY A 262 15.58 -10.38 12.90
CA GLY A 262 16.15 -11.05 14.07
C GLY A 262 15.21 -10.94 15.28
N SER A 263 15.55 -11.63 16.37
CA SER A 263 14.73 -11.72 17.59
C SER A 263 14.46 -10.38 18.28
N SER A 264 15.24 -9.33 17.97
CA SER A 264 15.00 -7.96 18.41
C SER A 264 15.16 -6.98 17.25
N GLY A 265 14.72 -7.38 16.04
CA GLY A 265 15.00 -6.73 14.76
C GLY A 265 15.13 -5.20 14.82
N THR A 266 16.10 -4.65 14.09
CA THR A 266 16.45 -3.22 14.18
C THR A 266 16.17 -2.51 12.86
N ALA A 267 15.89 -1.21 12.92
CA ALA A 267 15.65 -0.38 11.76
C ALA A 267 16.51 0.88 11.78
N THR A 268 17.00 1.28 10.60
CA THR A 268 17.43 2.66 10.35
C THR A 268 16.49 3.28 9.35
N VAL A 269 16.01 4.49 9.62
CA VAL A 269 15.10 5.23 8.74
C VAL A 269 15.78 6.52 8.30
N GLN A 270 15.94 6.68 7.00
CA GLN A 270 16.56 7.85 6.39
C GLN A 270 15.52 8.61 5.56
N GLN A 271 15.25 9.85 5.94
CA GLN A 271 14.49 10.75 5.09
C GLN A 271 15.34 11.19 3.88
N ILE A 272 14.92 10.82 2.68
CA ILE A 272 15.65 11.06 1.43
C ILE A 272 15.46 12.50 0.96
N ASP A 273 14.24 13.04 1.10
CA ASP A 273 13.94 14.42 0.78
C ASP A 273 12.96 15.05 1.78
N ARG A 274 13.04 16.38 1.94
CA ARG A 274 12.16 17.19 2.79
C ARG A 274 10.97 17.78 2.04
N ARG A 275 10.98 17.67 0.70
CA ARG A 275 9.88 18.00 -0.20
C ARG A 275 8.71 17.08 0.04
N GLU A 276 7.54 17.67 -0.08
CA GLU A 276 6.33 16.88 -0.25
C GLU A 276 6.44 16.08 -1.54
N VAL A 277 6.27 14.76 -1.43
CA VAL A 277 6.32 13.81 -2.54
C VAL A 277 5.26 12.75 -2.35
N GLU A 278 4.70 12.28 -3.45
CA GLU A 278 3.69 11.22 -3.49
C GLU A 278 3.79 10.47 -4.82
N PHE A 279 3.08 9.34 -4.89
CA PHE A 279 3.09 8.44 -6.05
C PHE A 279 4.52 8.01 -6.45
N PRO A 280 5.26 7.38 -5.53
CA PRO A 280 6.59 6.89 -5.83
C PRO A 280 6.48 5.70 -6.79
N HIS A 281 7.39 5.63 -7.75
CA HIS A 281 7.40 4.59 -8.77
C HIS A 281 8.84 4.20 -9.12
N VAL A 282 9.09 2.92 -9.36
CA VAL A 282 10.36 2.41 -9.88
C VAL A 282 10.13 1.76 -11.24
N ALA A 283 11.20 1.49 -12.00
CA ALA A 283 11.06 0.68 -13.20
C ALA A 283 10.49 -0.70 -12.83
N GLY A 284 9.38 -1.12 -13.45
CA GLY A 284 8.65 -2.35 -13.05
C GLY A 284 9.53 -3.60 -12.96
N ALA A 285 10.52 -3.74 -13.85
CA ALA A 285 11.50 -4.84 -13.84
C ALA A 285 12.35 -4.93 -12.55
N ARG A 286 12.34 -3.88 -11.72
CA ARG A 286 13.09 -3.78 -10.46
C ARG A 286 12.21 -3.91 -9.22
N PHE A 287 10.88 -3.99 -9.36
CA PHE A 287 10.03 -4.19 -8.19
C PHE A 287 10.39 -5.52 -7.51
N GLY A 288 10.60 -5.49 -6.19
CA GLY A 288 11.10 -6.63 -5.42
C GLY A 288 12.63 -6.83 -5.45
N ARG A 289 13.38 -5.96 -6.13
CA ARG A 289 14.83 -6.10 -6.40
C ARG A 289 15.58 -4.78 -6.17
N PRO A 290 16.91 -4.82 -5.95
CA PRO A 290 17.70 -3.59 -5.83
C PRO A 290 17.50 -2.65 -7.01
N HIS A 291 17.22 -1.38 -6.74
CA HIS A 291 17.03 -0.33 -7.73
C HIS A 291 17.87 0.90 -7.38
N ARG A 292 18.19 1.69 -8.40
CA ARG A 292 18.90 2.96 -8.30
C ARG A 292 17.97 4.15 -8.49
N TYR A 293 16.91 4.05 -9.28
CA TYR A 293 16.06 5.18 -9.63
C TYR A 293 14.65 5.08 -9.07
N THR A 294 14.24 6.10 -8.33
CA THR A 294 12.85 6.30 -7.88
C THR A 294 12.30 7.56 -8.53
N TYR A 295 11.13 7.46 -9.16
CA TYR A 295 10.39 8.57 -9.74
C TYR A 295 9.22 8.92 -8.82
N ALA A 296 8.85 10.20 -8.74
CA ALA A 296 7.69 10.61 -7.95
C ALA A 296 7.11 11.93 -8.46
N CYS A 297 5.88 12.21 -8.03
CA CYS A 297 5.38 13.57 -8.00
C CYS A 297 5.95 14.31 -6.79
N ALA A 298 6.18 15.62 -6.96
CA ALA A 298 6.71 16.47 -5.91
C ALA A 298 6.05 17.84 -5.88
N SER A 299 6.08 18.45 -4.70
CA SER A 299 5.88 19.89 -4.55
C SER A 299 7.02 20.66 -5.25
N LYS A 300 6.66 21.77 -5.89
CA LYS A 300 7.64 22.75 -6.39
C LYS A 300 8.45 23.41 -5.26
N HIS A 301 7.95 23.38 -4.03
CA HIS A 301 8.58 23.99 -2.87
C HIS A 301 9.32 22.95 -2.02
N LYS A 302 10.52 23.32 -1.51
CA LYS A 302 11.34 22.37 -0.73
C LYS A 302 10.77 22.06 0.66
N SER A 303 10.04 23.00 1.25
CA SER A 303 9.70 22.95 2.68
C SER A 303 8.27 23.40 3.01
N ARG A 304 7.45 23.70 2.00
CA ARG A 304 6.05 24.10 2.19
C ARG A 304 5.15 23.04 1.59
N ILE A 305 4.06 22.73 2.30
CA ILE A 305 2.99 21.91 1.75
C ILE A 305 2.39 22.66 0.56
N SER A 306 2.26 21.97 -0.56
CA SER A 306 1.59 22.48 -1.75
C SER A 306 1.15 21.32 -2.62
N PRO A 307 0.15 21.54 -3.49
CA PRO A 307 -0.16 20.57 -4.54
C PRO A 307 1.09 20.13 -5.32
N LEU A 308 1.02 18.92 -5.88
CA LEU A 308 2.07 18.33 -6.67
C LEU A 308 2.14 19.04 -8.03
N GLN A 309 3.30 19.64 -8.33
CA GLN A 309 3.53 20.47 -9.52
C GLN A 309 4.89 20.21 -10.18
N ALA A 310 5.54 19.11 -9.82
CA ALA A 310 6.82 18.72 -10.35
C ALA A 310 6.93 17.20 -10.44
N LEU A 311 7.68 16.73 -11.44
CA LEU A 311 8.20 15.36 -11.45
C LEU A 311 9.62 15.39 -10.91
N ILE A 312 9.99 14.37 -10.14
CA ILE A 312 11.33 14.21 -9.60
C ILE A 312 11.83 12.78 -9.82
N LYS A 313 13.09 12.67 -10.22
CA LYS A 313 13.86 11.43 -10.27
C LYS A 313 14.92 11.51 -9.18
N PHE A 314 14.94 10.51 -8.31
CA PHE A 314 15.98 10.31 -7.30
C PHE A 314 16.95 9.25 -7.79
N ASP A 315 18.24 9.58 -7.80
CA ASP A 315 19.32 8.60 -7.89
C ASP A 315 19.71 8.19 -6.47
N MET A 316 19.25 7.00 -6.07
CA MET A 316 19.33 6.49 -4.71
C MET A 316 20.76 6.09 -4.29
N ASP A 317 21.67 5.91 -5.26
CA ASP A 317 23.07 5.55 -5.00
C ASP A 317 23.91 6.80 -4.73
N THR A 318 23.69 7.85 -5.52
CA THR A 318 24.50 9.08 -5.47
C THR A 318 23.85 10.21 -4.66
N GLY A 319 22.54 10.12 -4.42
CA GLY A 319 21.74 11.20 -3.83
C GLY A 319 21.41 12.34 -4.81
N ALA A 320 21.78 12.21 -6.09
CA ALA A 320 21.44 13.20 -7.11
C ALA A 320 19.93 13.24 -7.38
N GLN A 321 19.43 14.40 -7.81
CA GLN A 321 18.01 14.61 -8.05
C GLN A 321 17.82 15.44 -9.32
N ASP A 322 17.11 14.86 -10.28
CA ASP A 322 16.65 15.58 -11.46
C ASP A 322 15.18 15.93 -11.27
N ARG A 323 14.83 17.20 -11.51
CA ARG A 323 13.49 17.69 -11.24
C ARG A 323 12.97 18.55 -12.38
N TRP A 324 11.77 18.22 -12.84
CA TRP A 324 11.02 19.00 -13.81
C TRP A 324 9.87 19.71 -13.11
N VAL A 325 9.92 21.04 -13.04
CA VAL A 325 8.88 21.87 -12.40
C VAL A 325 7.98 22.46 -13.47
N TYR A 326 6.68 22.19 -13.39
CA TYR A 326 5.70 22.71 -14.33
C TYR A 326 5.28 24.16 -13.98
N PRO A 327 4.66 24.89 -14.93
CA PRO A 327 4.04 26.18 -14.66
C PRO A 327 3.07 26.17 -13.47
N ALA A 328 2.82 27.34 -12.89
CA ALA A 328 2.12 27.47 -11.60
C ALA A 328 0.65 27.02 -11.62
N ASP A 329 0.04 26.95 -12.80
CA ASP A 329 -1.32 26.51 -13.09
C ASP A 329 -1.41 25.04 -13.52
N CYS A 330 -0.27 24.34 -13.61
CA CYS A 330 -0.21 22.92 -13.89
C CYS A 330 -0.11 22.09 -12.60
N PHE A 331 -0.75 20.93 -12.59
CA PHE A 331 -0.69 19.93 -11.53
C PHE A 331 -0.34 18.58 -12.15
N VAL A 332 0.41 17.77 -11.42
CA VAL A 332 0.85 16.46 -11.88
C VAL A 332 0.25 15.36 -11.01
N ALA A 333 0.03 14.20 -11.64
CA ALA A 333 -0.38 12.97 -11.01
C ALA A 333 0.68 11.89 -11.24
N GLU A 334 0.43 10.70 -10.70
CA GLU A 334 1.34 9.54 -10.70
C GLU A 334 2.13 9.36 -12.01
N PRO A 335 3.47 9.41 -11.96
CA PRO A 335 4.32 9.08 -13.10
C PRO A 335 4.42 7.57 -13.26
N ILE A 336 4.36 7.08 -14.50
CA ILE A 336 4.48 5.66 -14.82
C ILE A 336 5.70 5.48 -15.72
N PHE A 337 6.64 4.63 -15.30
CA PHE A 337 7.83 4.37 -16.10
C PHE A 337 7.57 3.30 -17.15
N ALA A 338 7.84 3.62 -18.42
CA ALA A 338 7.80 2.69 -19.54
C ALA A 338 9.21 2.51 -20.12
N PRO A 339 9.79 1.29 -20.15
CA PRO A 339 11.13 1.08 -20.70
C PRO A 339 11.15 1.32 -22.22
N ALA A 340 12.26 1.86 -22.75
CA ALA A 340 12.39 2.18 -24.18
C ALA A 340 12.45 0.93 -25.07
N LYS A 341 12.84 -0.20 -24.49
CA LYS A 341 12.81 -1.54 -25.08
C LYS A 341 11.99 -2.44 -24.17
N GLY A 342 11.77 -3.69 -24.58
CA GLY A 342 11.07 -4.69 -23.76
C GLY A 342 11.62 -4.78 -22.33
N LEU A 343 10.77 -5.19 -21.40
CA LEU A 343 11.09 -5.29 -19.97
C LEU A 343 12.44 -5.97 -19.71
N GLY A 344 13.30 -5.33 -18.90
CA GLY A 344 14.61 -5.88 -18.50
C GLY A 344 15.72 -5.83 -19.55
N THR A 345 15.47 -5.28 -20.75
CA THR A 345 16.49 -5.18 -21.83
C THR A 345 17.14 -3.80 -21.94
N ALA A 346 16.50 -2.79 -21.36
CA ALA A 346 16.98 -1.42 -21.32
C ALA A 346 17.76 -1.16 -20.03
N GLY A 347 18.56 -0.09 -19.99
CA GLY A 347 19.06 0.45 -18.73
C GLY A 347 17.90 0.80 -17.78
N GLU A 348 18.16 0.87 -16.48
CA GLU A 348 17.10 1.06 -15.47
C GLU A 348 16.26 2.33 -15.68
N ASP A 349 16.87 3.39 -16.21
CA ASP A 349 16.24 4.66 -16.58
C ASP A 349 16.18 4.90 -18.10
N ASP A 350 16.48 3.89 -18.92
CA ASP A 350 16.39 3.96 -20.38
C ASP A 350 14.93 3.71 -20.80
N GLY A 351 14.14 4.80 -20.76
CA GLY A 351 12.70 4.76 -20.97
C GLY A 351 12.04 6.12 -20.95
N PHE A 352 10.74 6.10 -20.68
CA PHE A 352 9.84 7.24 -20.67
C PHE A 352 9.11 7.32 -19.33
N LEU A 353 8.76 8.55 -18.94
CA LEU A 353 7.82 8.85 -17.86
C LEU A 353 6.59 9.55 -18.43
#